data_AF-A0A9X3H613-F1
#
_entry.id   AF-A0A9X3H613-F1
#
_cell.length_a   1.000
_cell.length_b   1.000
_cell.length_c   1.000
_cell.angle_alpha   90.00
_cell.angle_beta   90.00
_cell.angle_gamma   90.00
#
_symmetry.space_group_name_H-M   'P 1'
#
loop_
_entity.id
_entity.type
_entity.pdbx_description
1 polymer ?
#
loop_
_entity_poly.entity_id
_entity_poly.type
_entity_poly.pdbx_seq_one_letter_code
_entity_poly.pdbx_strand_id
1 'polypeptide(L)' 'MKTMTCKQLGGACNQEFHAETFDAIAEQSKKHGMKMFQEQDEAHKLNNTHASACYPQI' A
#
# COMPACT_ATOMS: atom_id res chain seq x y z
N MET A 1 -13.18 12.47 -11.63
CA MET A 1 -12.51 11.23 -11.16
C MET A 1 -11.03 11.48 -10.94
N LYS A 2 -10.48 10.90 -9.88
CA LYS A 2 -9.04 10.92 -9.57
C LYS A 2 -8.50 9.51 -9.69
N THR A 3 -7.27 9.41 -10.18
CA THR A 3 -6.53 8.15 -10.29
C THR A 3 -5.30 8.23 -9.41
N MET A 4 -5.07 7.21 -8.60
CA MET A 4 -3.85 7.06 -7.83
C MET A 4 -3.40 5.61 -7.86
N THR A 5 -2.10 5.38 -7.83
CA THR A 5 -1.53 4.03 -7.80
C THR A 5 -1.24 3.57 -6.40
N CYS A 6 -1.20 2.25 -6.18
CA CYS A 6 -0.75 1.66 -4.93
C CYS A 6 0.62 2.21 -4.50
N LYS A 7 1.58 2.39 -5.42
CA LYS A 7 2.85 3.08 -5.16
C LYS A 7 2.70 4.53 -4.72
N GLN A 8 1.83 5.31 -5.35
CA GLN A 8 1.57 6.70 -4.92
C GLN A 8 0.94 6.76 -3.53
N LEU A 9 0.25 5.70 -3.10
CA LEU A 9 -0.34 5.55 -1.77
C LEU A 9 0.60 4.85 -0.76
N GLY A 10 1.87 4.64 -1.11
CA GLY A 10 2.89 4.04 -0.24
C GLY A 10 2.94 2.50 -0.24
N GLY A 11 2.28 1.84 -1.19
CA GLY A 11 2.37 0.39 -1.40
C GLY A 11 3.42 -0.01 -2.45
N ALA A 12 3.47 -1.30 -2.77
CA ALA A 12 4.59 -1.86 -3.54
C ALA A 12 4.36 -1.97 -5.07
N CYS A 13 3.12 -1.85 -5.55
CA CYS A 13 2.80 -2.08 -6.97
C CYS A 13 2.13 -0.90 -7.69
N ASN A 14 1.98 -1.01 -9.02
CA ASN A 14 1.41 0.04 -9.86
C ASN A 14 -0.13 -0.07 -10.03
N GLN A 15 -0.84 -0.79 -9.16
CA GLN A 15 -2.29 -0.95 -9.29
C GLN A 15 -2.98 0.41 -9.25
N GLU A 16 -3.74 0.74 -10.29
CA GLU A 16 -4.44 2.02 -10.43
C GLU A 16 -5.83 1.97 -9.77
N PHE A 17 -6.08 2.88 -8.85
CA PHE A 17 -7.36 3.05 -8.19
C PHE A 17 -8.04 4.30 -8.73
N HIS A 18 -9.30 4.14 -9.10
CA HIS A 18 -10.12 5.18 -9.70
C HIS A 18 -11.32 5.44 -8.81
N ALA A 19 -11.45 6.66 -8.31
CA ALA A 19 -12.65 7.06 -7.58
C ALA A 19 -12.89 8.58 -7.62
N GLU A 20 -14.01 9.03 -7.07
CA GLU A 20 -14.36 10.44 -7.00
C GLU A 20 -13.70 11.16 -5.82
N THR A 21 -13.46 10.43 -4.73
CA THR A 21 -12.88 10.94 -3.48
C THR A 21 -11.62 10.17 -3.10
N PHE A 22 -10.79 10.81 -2.29
CA PHE A 22 -9.61 10.16 -1.71
C PHE A 22 -10.01 8.98 -0.81
N ASP A 23 -11.08 9.11 -0.01
CA ASP A 23 -11.54 8.04 0.88
C ASP A 23 -11.89 6.76 0.11
N ALA A 24 -12.57 6.89 -1.04
CA ALA A 24 -12.89 5.74 -1.88
C ALA A 24 -11.62 5.10 -2.49
N ILE A 25 -10.62 5.89 -2.86
CA ILE A 25 -9.31 5.40 -3.30
C ILE A 25 -8.59 4.68 -2.15
N ALA A 26 -8.61 5.23 -0.94
CA ALA A 26 -8.00 4.65 0.24
C ALA A 26 -8.65 3.31 0.61
N GLU A 27 -9.98 3.21 0.52
CA GLU A 27 -10.71 1.96 0.73
C GLU A 27 -10.33 0.90 -0.32
N GLN A 28 -10.24 1.28 -1.60
CA GLN A 28 -9.78 0.39 -2.67
C GLN A 28 -8.34 -0.09 -2.42
N SER A 29 -7.43 0.81 -2.06
CA SER A 29 -6.03 0.49 -1.74
C SER A 29 -5.92 -0.46 -0.53
N LYS A 30 -6.74 -0.24 0.50
CA LYS A 30 -6.80 -1.12 1.68
C LYS A 30 -7.31 -2.51 1.32
N LYS A 31 -8.40 -2.61 0.55
CA LYS A 31 -8.94 -3.91 0.09
C LYS A 31 -7.92 -4.65 -0.76
N HIS A 32 -7.23 -3.93 -1.65
CA HIS A 32 -6.11 -4.47 -2.44
C HIS A 32 -5.02 -5.05 -1.54
N GLY A 33 -4.49 -4.26 -0.59
CA GLY A 33 -3.47 -4.73 0.35
C GLY A 33 -3.90 -5.96 1.15
N MET A 34 -5.15 -6.00 1.62
CA MET A 34 -5.70 -7.16 2.35
C MET A 34 -5.82 -8.42 1.49
N LYS A 35 -6.18 -8.27 0.21
CA LYS A 35 -6.25 -9.39 -0.74
C LYS A 35 -4.85 -9.94 -1.03
N MET A 36 -3.90 -9.06 -1.33
CA MET A 36 -2.51 -9.45 -1.59
C MET A 36 -1.88 -10.12 -0.36
N PHE A 37 -2.20 -9.64 0.84
CA PHE A 37 -1.75 -10.27 2.09
C PHE A 37 -2.30 -11.70 2.26
N GLN A 38 -3.58 -11.92 1.96
CA GLN A 38 -4.20 -13.26 1.97
C GLN A 38 -3.61 -14.19 0.90
N GLU A 39 -3.28 -13.64 -0.27
CA GLU A 39 -2.61 -14.36 -1.36
C GLU A 39 -1.11 -14.58 -1.09
N GLN A 40 -0.63 -14.21 0.10
CA GLN A 40 0.77 -14.31 0.51
C GLN A 40 1.73 -13.60 -0.45
N ASP A 41 1.30 -12.49 -1.06
CA ASP A 41 2.15 -11.66 -1.92
C ASP A 41 3.27 -10.99 -1.11
N GLU A 42 4.51 -11.36 -1.41
CA GLU A 42 5.70 -10.86 -0.70
C GLU A 42 5.90 -9.34 -0.82
N ALA A 43 5.41 -8.72 -1.90
CA ALA A 43 5.57 -7.28 -2.10
C ALA A 43 4.60 -6.46 -1.23
N HIS A 44 3.41 -6.98 -0.94
CA HIS A 44 2.39 -6.32 -0.11
C HIS A 44 2.36 -6.83 1.35
N LYS A 45 3.14 -7.86 1.67
CA LYS A 45 3.55 -8.14 3.04
C LYS A 45 4.46 -7.00 3.47
N LEU A 46 3.93 -6.11 4.31
CA LEU A 46 4.64 -4.97 4.86
C LEU A 46 6.02 -5.40 5.40
N ASN A 47 7.06 -5.24 4.58
CA ASN A 47 8.42 -5.54 4.96
C ASN A 47 8.92 -4.36 5.80
N ASN A 48 8.81 -4.50 7.12
CA ASN A 48 9.36 -3.55 8.09
C ASN A 48 10.90 -3.54 8.17
N THR A 49 11.66 -4.05 7.19
CA THR A 49 13.13 -4.00 7.22
C THR A 49 13.67 -2.56 7.22
N HIS A 50 12.85 -1.54 6.95
CA HIS A 50 13.22 -0.14 7.13
C HIS A 50 12.92 0.45 8.52
N ALA A 51 12.15 -0.23 9.38
CA ALA A 51 11.94 0.22 10.77
C ALA A 51 13.20 0.00 11.64
N SER A 52 14.12 -0.88 11.22
CA SER A 52 15.35 -1.18 11.96
C SER A 52 16.53 -0.27 11.63
N ALA A 53 16.39 0.68 10.69
CA ALA A 53 17.46 1.60 10.29
C ALA A 53 17.19 3.08 10.64
N CYS A 54 16.00 3.41 11.16
CA CYS A 54 15.61 4.77 11.58
C CYS A 54 15.23 4.88 13.07
N TYR A 55 15.70 3.95 13.91
CA TYR A 55 15.82 4.19 15.35
C TYR A 55 17.31 4.10 15.68
N PRO A 56 17.97 5.19 16.13
CA PRO A 56 19.31 5.04 16.66
C PRO A 56 19.19 4.19 17.92
N GLN A 57 19.64 2.94 17.87
CA GLN A 57 20.01 2.25 19.08
C GLN A 57 21.25 2.97 19.60
N ILE A 58 21.03 3.87 20.56
CA ILE A 58 22.03 4.50 21.46
C ILE A 58 23.27 5.13 20.82
#